data_AF-A0A8R2C8Z6-F1
#
_entry.id   AF-A0A8R2C8Z6-F1
#
_cell.length_a   1.000
_cell.length_b   1.000
_cell.length_c   1.000
_cell.angle_alpha   90.00
_cell.angle_beta   90.00
_cell.angle_gamma   90.00
#
_symmetry.space_group_name_H-M   'P 1'
#
loop_
_entity.id
_entity.type
_entity.pdbx_description
1 polymer ?
#
loop_
_entity_poly.entity_id
_entity_poly.type
_entity_poly.pdbx_seq_one_letter_code
_entity_poly.pdbx_strand_id
1 'polypeptide(L)'
;MEVEECVKEWEDLVADYKRLETINKEYTTKLEEVGELQAACLKELEHQKYRMSIINAALKRLEKKGGVKDERVTNLEKEIMKRKAMLHEIKATLPKQNSLYLRIILGNVNVSILNKNDKFKYKDEYEKFKLILSAIAFILAVGNLYIDFRPLQLILIFLLVWYYCTLTIRESILKVNGSRIKGWWRLHHFISTVVAGILLIWPQNQPWEEFRHTFMWFIAYISVVQYMQFRYQSGVLYRLKALGARHNMDITIEGFHSWMWRGLSYLLPFLFGGYVFQLYIAYTLYHLSYHPEATWQVAALSMSFLLIGIGNTVTTMIVVPQKLSEKEQKWRQNKVEQKAE
;
A
#
# COMPACT_ATOMS: atom_id res chain seq x y z
N MET A 1 20.63 -5.01 -50.88
CA MET A 1 19.19 -5.03 -51.09
C MET A 1 18.91 -4.18 -52.31
N GLU A 2 18.57 -4.83 -53.42
CA GLU A 2 18.24 -4.14 -54.67
C GLU A 2 16.85 -3.53 -54.58
N VAL A 3 16.54 -2.51 -55.41
CA VAL A 3 15.24 -1.81 -55.35
C VAL A 3 14.06 -2.76 -55.55
N GLU A 4 14.23 -3.77 -56.41
CA GLU A 4 13.21 -4.78 -56.72
C GLU A 4 12.92 -5.69 -55.52
N GLU A 5 13.94 -6.01 -54.72
CA GLU A 5 13.80 -6.73 -53.45
C GLU A 5 13.00 -5.89 -52.44
N CYS A 6 13.28 -4.59 -52.35
CA CYS A 6 12.51 -3.68 -51.49
C CYS A 6 11.03 -3.56 -51.91
N VAL A 7 10.73 -3.56 -53.22
CA VAL A 7 9.35 -3.49 -53.73
C VAL A 7 8.59 -4.76 -53.36
N LYS A 8 9.22 -5.93 -53.51
CA LYS A 8 8.60 -7.20 -53.14
C LYS A 8 8.32 -7.29 -51.63
N GLU A 9 9.30 -6.93 -50.79
CA GLU A 9 9.11 -6.85 -49.33
C GLU A 9 7.98 -5.88 -48.94
N TRP A 10 7.81 -4.79 -49.68
CA TRP A 10 6.69 -3.86 -49.48
C TRP A 10 5.34 -4.48 -49.84
N GLU A 11 5.25 -5.23 -50.95
CA GLU A 11 4.02 -5.93 -51.33
C GLU A 11 3.62 -6.99 -50.30
N ASP A 12 4.60 -7.75 -49.79
CA ASP A 12 4.40 -8.72 -48.71
C ASP A 12 3.93 -8.00 -47.42
N LEU A 13 4.54 -6.87 -47.07
CA LEU A 13 4.12 -6.04 -45.93
C LEU A 13 2.70 -5.49 -46.08
N VAL A 14 2.28 -5.12 -47.30
CA VAL A 14 0.91 -4.66 -47.58
C VAL A 14 -0.10 -5.80 -47.35
N ALA A 15 0.26 -7.05 -47.67
CA ALA A 15 -0.57 -8.20 -47.35
C ALA A 15 -0.67 -8.43 -45.83
N ASP A 16 0.45 -8.34 -45.10
CA ASP A 16 0.48 -8.43 -43.64
C ASP A 16 -0.33 -7.30 -42.96
N TYR A 17 -0.30 -6.10 -43.53
CA TYR A 17 -1.07 -4.96 -43.04
C TYR A 17 -2.59 -5.22 -43.11
N LYS A 18 -3.09 -5.85 -44.18
CA LYS A 18 -4.52 -6.23 -44.26
C LYS A 18 -4.94 -7.18 -43.14
N ARG A 19 -4.04 -8.08 -42.73
CA ARG A 19 -4.26 -8.96 -41.57
C ARG A 19 -4.29 -8.16 -40.27
N LEU A 20 -3.37 -7.21 -40.09
CA LEU A 20 -3.35 -6.32 -38.93
C LEU A 20 -4.64 -5.49 -38.81
N GLU A 21 -5.14 -4.93 -39.92
CA GLU A 21 -6.40 -4.16 -39.94
C GLU A 21 -7.59 -5.00 -39.46
N THR A 22 -7.66 -6.25 -39.91
CA THR A 22 -8.70 -7.20 -39.50
C THR A 22 -8.64 -7.47 -37.99
N ILE A 23 -7.45 -7.76 -37.46
CA ILE A 23 -7.24 -8.00 -36.03
C ILE A 23 -7.57 -6.75 -35.20
N ASN A 24 -7.15 -5.57 -35.63
CA ASN A 24 -7.42 -4.32 -34.92
C ASN A 24 -8.92 -4.02 -34.85
N LYS A 25 -9.65 -4.22 -35.95
CA LYS A 25 -11.10 -4.03 -35.99
C LYS A 25 -11.83 -4.98 -35.04
N GLU A 26 -11.41 -6.24 -34.97
CA GLU A 26 -11.95 -7.19 -33.99
C GLU A 26 -11.67 -6.73 -32.56
N TYR A 27 -10.42 -6.33 -32.28
CA TYR A 27 -10.02 -5.84 -30.96
C TYR A 27 -10.84 -4.62 -30.50
N THR A 28 -11.03 -3.60 -31.34
CA THR A 28 -11.81 -2.40 -30.96
C THR A 28 -13.26 -2.74 -30.70
N THR A 29 -13.85 -3.61 -31.53
CA THR A 29 -15.23 -4.09 -31.33
C THR A 29 -15.37 -4.81 -29.99
N LYS A 30 -14.45 -5.73 -29.66
CA LYS A 30 -14.46 -6.43 -28.37
C LYS A 30 -14.23 -5.50 -27.18
N LEU A 31 -13.43 -4.45 -27.34
CA LEU A 31 -13.21 -3.46 -26.30
C LEU A 31 -14.49 -2.68 -25.96
N GLU A 32 -15.26 -2.29 -26.98
CA GLU A 32 -16.55 -1.63 -26.81
C GLU A 32 -17.58 -2.55 -26.14
N GLU A 33 -17.72 -3.79 -26.62
CA GLU A 33 -18.61 -4.81 -26.03
C GLU A 33 -18.30 -5.03 -24.53
N VAL A 34 -17.02 -5.07 -24.16
CA VAL A 34 -16.59 -5.17 -22.76
C VAL A 34 -17.03 -3.96 -21.94
N GLY A 35 -16.94 -2.75 -22.50
CA GLY A 35 -17.40 -1.52 -21.84
C GLY A 35 -18.91 -1.53 -21.57
N GLU A 36 -19.71 -1.96 -22.54
CA GLU A 36 -21.16 -2.07 -22.39
C GLU A 36 -21.55 -3.11 -21.32
N LEU A 37 -20.90 -4.29 -21.34
CA LEU A 37 -21.12 -5.33 -20.35
C LEU A 37 -20.72 -4.88 -18.93
N GLN A 38 -19.64 -4.11 -18.80
CA GLN A 38 -19.25 -3.53 -17.51
C GLN A 38 -20.31 -2.58 -16.98
N ALA A 39 -20.84 -1.68 -17.82
CA ALA A 39 -21.89 -0.75 -17.43
C ALA A 39 -23.18 -1.47 -17.01
N ALA A 40 -23.60 -2.48 -17.79
CA ALA A 40 -24.76 -3.31 -17.47
C ALA A 40 -24.58 -4.06 -16.14
N CYS A 41 -23.43 -4.71 -15.93
CA CYS A 41 -23.12 -5.40 -14.68
C CYS A 41 -23.15 -4.46 -13.46
N LEU A 42 -22.59 -3.25 -13.58
CA LEU A 42 -22.61 -2.27 -12.51
C LEU A 42 -24.05 -1.84 -12.17
N LYS A 43 -24.88 -1.60 -13.18
CA LYS A 43 -26.29 -1.25 -13.00
C LYS A 43 -27.07 -2.35 -12.26
N GLU A 44 -26.92 -3.59 -12.68
CA GLU A 44 -27.58 -4.73 -12.03
C GLU A 44 -27.08 -4.95 -10.60
N LEU A 45 -25.79 -4.75 -10.36
CA LEU A 45 -25.20 -4.89 -9.03
C LEU A 45 -25.75 -3.83 -8.06
N GLU A 46 -25.89 -2.57 -8.49
CA GLU A 46 -26.52 -1.53 -7.69
C GLU A 46 -28.02 -1.79 -7.48
N HIS A 47 -28.72 -2.31 -8.49
CA HIS A 47 -30.12 -2.72 -8.34
C HIS A 47 -30.29 -3.82 -7.27
N GLN A 48 -29.45 -4.86 -7.31
CA GLN A 48 -29.44 -5.94 -6.32
C GLN A 48 -29.19 -5.40 -4.90
N LYS A 49 -28.18 -4.53 -4.73
CA LYS A 49 -27.91 -3.90 -3.42
C LYS A 49 -29.09 -3.09 -2.90
N TYR A 50 -29.75 -2.32 -3.78
CA TYR A 50 -30.92 -1.53 -3.42
C TYR A 50 -32.09 -2.41 -2.99
N ARG A 51 -32.43 -3.45 -3.76
CA ARG A 51 -33.49 -4.40 -3.39
C ARG A 51 -33.19 -5.09 -2.07
N MET A 52 -31.94 -5.51 -1.85
CA MET A 52 -31.51 -6.10 -0.59
C MET A 52 -31.55 -5.13 0.59
N SER A 53 -31.30 -3.84 0.39
CA SER A 53 -31.38 -2.85 1.47
C SER A 53 -32.83 -2.63 1.92
N ILE A 54 -33.78 -2.61 0.99
CA ILE A 54 -35.22 -2.57 1.28
C ILE A 54 -35.64 -3.80 2.08
N ILE A 55 -35.26 -5.00 1.63
CA ILE A 55 -35.61 -6.26 2.33
C ILE A 55 -35.03 -6.25 3.75
N ASN A 56 -33.74 -5.88 3.92
CA ASN A 56 -33.13 -5.76 5.24
C ASN A 56 -33.85 -4.73 6.14
N ALA A 57 -34.28 -3.60 5.58
CA ALA A 57 -35.03 -2.61 6.33
C ALA A 57 -36.41 -3.13 6.77
N ALA A 58 -37.09 -3.91 5.93
CA ALA A 58 -38.36 -4.56 6.26
C ALA A 58 -38.17 -5.59 7.38
N LEU A 59 -37.14 -6.44 7.30
CA LEU A 59 -36.84 -7.44 8.34
C LEU A 59 -36.57 -6.79 9.70
N LYS A 60 -35.74 -5.74 9.74
CA LYS A 60 -35.50 -4.96 10.97
C LYS A 60 -36.76 -4.34 11.56
N ARG A 61 -37.72 -3.92 10.72
CA ARG A 61 -39.01 -3.38 11.19
C ARG A 61 -39.89 -4.48 11.80
N LEU A 62 -39.85 -5.69 11.24
CA LEU A 62 -40.58 -6.85 11.78
C LEU A 62 -40.01 -7.30 13.13
N GLU A 63 -38.69 -7.35 13.27
CA GLU A 63 -38.03 -7.64 14.55
C GLU A 63 -38.40 -6.61 15.63
N LYS A 64 -38.39 -5.32 15.30
CA LYS A 64 -38.75 -4.23 16.24
C LYS A 64 -40.21 -4.30 16.70
N LYS A 65 -41.11 -4.90 15.92
CA LYS A 65 -42.53 -5.04 16.29
C LYS A 65 -42.79 -6.23 17.23
N GLY A 66 -41.75 -6.85 17.78
CA GLY A 66 -41.88 -7.96 18.74
C GLY A 66 -42.29 -9.27 18.08
N GLY A 67 -42.10 -9.41 16.76
CA GLY A 67 -42.35 -10.67 16.06
C GLY A 67 -41.44 -11.78 16.59
N VAL A 68 -42.03 -12.94 16.92
CA VAL A 68 -41.28 -14.18 17.22
C VAL A 68 -40.27 -14.42 16.09
N LYS A 69 -39.03 -14.77 16.43
CA LYS A 69 -37.99 -15.12 15.45
C LYS A 69 -38.44 -16.34 14.63
N ASP A 70 -39.13 -16.06 13.55
CA ASP A 70 -39.58 -17.05 12.57
C ASP A 70 -38.35 -17.66 11.89
N GLU A 71 -38.34 -18.98 11.75
CA GLU A 71 -37.29 -19.72 11.05
C GLU A 71 -37.09 -19.18 9.61
N ARG A 72 -38.17 -18.73 8.97
CA ARG A 72 -38.14 -18.10 7.64
C ARG A 72 -37.33 -16.80 7.63
N VAL A 73 -37.42 -16.00 8.70
CA VAL A 73 -36.63 -14.76 8.84
C VAL A 73 -35.15 -15.11 8.99
N THR A 74 -34.83 -16.08 9.83
CA THR A 74 -33.44 -16.54 10.06
C THR A 74 -32.82 -17.11 8.77
N ASN A 75 -33.58 -17.89 8.00
CA ASN A 75 -33.12 -18.43 6.72
C ASN A 75 -32.93 -17.33 5.67
N LEU A 76 -33.83 -16.34 5.62
CA LEU A 76 -33.68 -15.20 4.72
C LEU A 76 -32.46 -14.34 5.05
N GLU A 77 -32.15 -14.13 6.34
CA GLU A 77 -30.93 -13.43 6.76
C GLU A 77 -29.65 -14.16 6.31
N LYS A 78 -29.62 -15.49 6.43
CA LYS A 78 -28.51 -16.33 5.93
C LYS A 78 -28.35 -16.17 4.42
N GLU A 79 -29.45 -16.24 3.65
CA GLU A 79 -29.41 -16.06 2.20
C GLU A 79 -28.98 -14.65 1.79
N ILE A 80 -29.40 -13.62 2.53
CA ILE A 80 -28.92 -12.23 2.34
C ILE A 80 -27.41 -12.14 2.57
N MET A 81 -26.88 -12.79 3.62
CA MET A 81 -25.43 -12.82 3.87
C MET A 81 -24.67 -13.53 2.75
N LYS A 82 -25.16 -14.69 2.30
CA LYS A 82 -24.59 -15.44 1.17
C LYS A 82 -24.60 -14.60 -0.12
N ARG A 83 -25.72 -13.94 -0.41
CA ARG A 83 -25.85 -13.04 -1.57
C ARG A 83 -24.89 -11.85 -1.48
N LYS A 84 -24.70 -11.26 -0.30
CA LYS A 84 -23.69 -10.19 -0.09
C LYS A 84 -22.29 -10.67 -0.43
N ALA A 85 -21.92 -11.90 -0.05
CA ALA A 85 -20.62 -12.47 -0.38
C ALA A 85 -20.45 -12.66 -1.89
N MET A 86 -21.46 -13.23 -2.57
CA MET A 86 -21.46 -13.40 -4.03
C MET A 86 -21.37 -12.05 -4.77
N LEU A 87 -22.16 -11.05 -4.36
CA LEU A 87 -22.09 -9.71 -4.95
C LEU A 87 -20.73 -9.04 -4.73
N HIS A 88 -20.05 -9.34 -3.61
CA HIS A 88 -18.70 -8.86 -3.36
C HIS A 88 -17.68 -9.50 -4.33
N GLU A 89 -17.83 -10.79 -4.65
CA GLU A 89 -16.99 -11.47 -5.65
C GLU A 89 -17.20 -10.91 -7.04
N ILE A 90 -18.46 -10.70 -7.47
CA ILE A 90 -18.79 -10.05 -8.74
C ILE A 90 -18.21 -8.62 -8.77
N LYS A 91 -18.38 -7.85 -7.69
CA LYS A 91 -17.80 -6.49 -7.61
C LYS A 91 -16.27 -6.49 -7.73
N ALA A 92 -15.58 -7.58 -7.39
CA ALA A 92 -14.13 -7.68 -7.48
C ALA A 92 -13.61 -7.86 -8.92
N THR A 93 -14.47 -8.29 -9.85
CA THR A 93 -14.15 -8.41 -11.28
C THR A 93 -14.43 -7.12 -12.06
N LEU A 94 -15.22 -6.21 -11.47
CA LEU A 94 -15.60 -4.95 -12.09
C LEU A 94 -14.66 -3.79 -11.72
N PRO A 95 -14.62 -2.74 -12.54
CA PRO A 95 -13.92 -1.52 -12.20
C PRO A 95 -14.46 -0.91 -10.90
N LYS A 96 -13.56 -0.50 -10.03
CA LYS A 96 -13.88 0.14 -8.76
C LYS A 96 -13.77 1.66 -8.88
N GLN A 97 -14.57 2.34 -8.07
CA GLN A 97 -14.50 3.79 -7.96
C GLN A 97 -13.22 4.22 -7.25
N ASN A 98 -12.59 5.27 -7.76
CA ASN A 98 -11.43 5.88 -7.16
C ASN A 98 -11.77 6.48 -5.79
N SER A 99 -10.85 6.36 -4.84
CA SER A 99 -10.92 7.16 -3.61
C SER A 99 -10.81 8.65 -3.93
N LEU A 100 -11.35 9.51 -3.05
CA LEU A 100 -11.28 10.97 -3.21
C LEU A 100 -9.87 11.49 -3.56
N TYR A 101 -8.83 10.98 -2.87
CA TYR A 101 -7.44 11.33 -3.13
C TYR A 101 -7.02 11.10 -4.59
N LEU A 102 -7.26 9.89 -5.12
CA LEU A 102 -6.97 9.55 -6.51
C LEU A 102 -7.82 10.38 -7.48
N ARG A 103 -9.07 10.70 -7.14
CA ARG A 103 -9.92 11.55 -7.98
C ARG A 103 -9.40 12.99 -8.06
N ILE A 104 -8.82 13.51 -6.99
CA ILE A 104 -8.19 14.84 -6.97
C ILE A 104 -6.94 14.84 -7.85
N ILE A 105 -6.10 13.81 -7.77
CA ILE A 105 -4.80 13.78 -8.47
C ILE A 105 -4.92 13.36 -9.94
N LEU A 106 -5.72 12.33 -10.23
CA LEU A 106 -5.81 11.71 -11.55
C LEU A 106 -7.09 12.08 -12.30
N GLY A 107 -7.95 12.90 -11.69
CA GLY A 107 -9.27 13.22 -12.23
C GLY A 107 -10.21 12.01 -12.23
N ASN A 108 -11.15 12.00 -13.18
CA ASN A 108 -12.20 10.98 -13.26
C ASN A 108 -11.77 9.70 -14.02
N VAL A 109 -10.46 9.46 -14.16
CA VAL A 109 -9.91 8.30 -14.89
C VAL A 109 -9.88 7.08 -13.97
N ASN A 110 -10.46 5.96 -14.39
CA ASN A 110 -10.48 4.74 -13.59
C ASN A 110 -9.13 4.02 -13.59
N VAL A 111 -8.54 3.80 -12.41
CA VAL A 111 -7.25 3.09 -12.25
C VAL A 111 -7.40 1.60 -11.93
N SER A 112 -8.60 1.04 -12.17
CA SER A 112 -8.87 -0.37 -11.94
C SER A 112 -8.19 -1.22 -13.00
N ILE A 113 -7.24 -2.03 -12.56
CA ILE A 113 -6.56 -3.03 -13.36
C ILE A 113 -7.44 -4.27 -13.30
N LEU A 114 -8.06 -4.69 -14.39
CA LEU A 114 -8.99 -5.83 -14.36
C LEU A 114 -8.26 -7.17 -14.50
N ASN A 115 -7.22 -7.19 -15.34
CA ASN A 115 -6.38 -8.36 -15.56
C ASN A 115 -5.60 -8.72 -14.29
N LYS A 116 -5.70 -10.00 -13.87
CA LYS A 116 -5.01 -10.50 -12.66
C LYS A 116 -3.48 -10.42 -12.80
N ASN A 117 -2.94 -10.71 -13.98
CA ASN A 117 -1.49 -10.68 -14.21
C ASN A 117 -0.96 -9.24 -14.11
N ASP A 118 -1.70 -8.27 -14.65
CA ASP A 118 -1.31 -6.87 -14.57
C ASP A 118 -1.39 -6.32 -13.14
N LYS A 119 -2.35 -6.79 -12.32
CA LYS A 119 -2.38 -6.47 -10.88
C LYS A 119 -1.11 -6.94 -10.18
N PHE A 120 -0.64 -8.15 -10.49
CA PHE A 120 0.59 -8.68 -9.92
C PHE A 120 1.82 -7.95 -10.44
N LYS A 121 1.89 -7.68 -11.75
CA LYS A 121 2.98 -6.90 -12.34
C LYS A 121 3.08 -5.51 -11.72
N TYR A 122 1.96 -4.80 -11.57
CA TYR A 122 1.95 -3.48 -10.93
C TYR A 122 2.45 -3.53 -9.48
N LYS A 123 2.02 -4.55 -8.74
CA LYS A 123 2.47 -4.79 -7.37
C LYS A 123 3.97 -5.09 -7.30
N ASP A 124 4.49 -5.91 -8.20
CA ASP A 124 5.91 -6.25 -8.24
C ASP A 124 6.75 -5.03 -8.63
N GLU A 125 6.28 -4.20 -9.57
CA GLU A 125 6.90 -2.91 -9.91
C GLU A 125 6.84 -1.90 -8.75
N TYR A 126 5.80 -1.95 -7.92
CA TYR A 126 5.73 -1.17 -6.68
C TYR A 126 6.78 -1.62 -5.65
N GLU A 127 6.94 -2.92 -5.45
CA GLU A 127 7.93 -3.48 -4.53
C GLU A 127 9.37 -3.20 -5.01
N LYS A 128 9.63 -3.39 -6.30
CA LYS A 128 10.91 -3.09 -6.93
C LYS A 128 11.27 -1.61 -6.82
N PHE A 129 10.28 -0.73 -7.03
CA PHE A 129 10.44 0.71 -6.83
C PHE A 129 10.92 1.05 -5.43
N LYS A 130 10.29 0.52 -4.37
CA LYS A 130 10.74 0.76 -3.00
C LYS A 130 12.19 0.36 -2.81
N LEU A 131 12.57 -0.85 -3.24
CA LEU A 131 13.92 -1.36 -3.04
C LEU A 131 14.99 -0.55 -3.79
N ILE A 132 14.74 -0.20 -5.06
CA ILE A 132 15.67 0.62 -5.86
C ILE A 132 15.86 1.98 -5.20
N LEU A 133 14.77 2.62 -4.75
CA LEU A 133 14.84 3.94 -4.16
C LEU A 133 15.49 3.92 -2.77
N SER A 134 15.24 2.90 -1.95
CA SER A 134 15.97 2.72 -0.68
C SER A 134 17.48 2.58 -0.89
N ALA A 135 17.90 1.86 -1.94
CA ALA A 135 19.31 1.70 -2.28
C ALA A 135 19.96 3.01 -2.76
N ILE A 136 19.28 3.77 -3.63
CA ILE A 136 19.76 5.09 -4.06
C ILE A 136 19.83 6.05 -2.87
N ALA A 137 18.80 6.09 -2.02
CA ALA A 137 18.77 6.93 -0.82
C ALA A 137 19.90 6.58 0.15
N PHE A 138 20.23 5.29 0.31
CA PHE A 138 21.37 4.85 1.10
C PHE A 138 22.70 5.41 0.57
N ILE A 139 22.96 5.26 -0.73
CA ILE A 139 24.19 5.75 -1.36
C ILE A 139 24.30 7.27 -1.21
N LEU A 140 23.21 8.01 -1.46
CA LEU A 140 23.19 9.46 -1.32
C LEU A 140 23.36 9.90 0.14
N ALA A 141 22.75 9.22 1.10
CA ALA A 141 22.91 9.53 2.51
C ALA A 141 24.35 9.31 2.97
N VAL A 142 24.97 8.19 2.59
CA VAL A 142 26.38 7.92 2.87
C VAL A 142 27.28 8.96 2.20
N GLY A 143 27.03 9.32 0.94
CA GLY A 143 27.76 10.39 0.26
C GLY A 143 27.70 11.73 1.00
N ASN A 144 26.52 12.12 1.49
CA ASN A 144 26.31 13.34 2.26
C ASN A 144 26.97 13.33 3.66
N LEU A 145 27.39 12.17 4.19
CA LEU A 145 28.17 12.10 5.43
C LEU A 145 29.64 12.47 5.24
N TYR A 146 30.18 12.27 4.03
CA TYR A 146 31.60 12.52 3.72
C TYR A 146 31.81 13.78 2.87
N ILE A 147 30.79 14.19 2.11
CA ILE A 147 30.85 15.33 1.18
C ILE A 147 29.91 16.41 1.69
N ASP A 148 30.47 17.52 2.15
CA ASP A 148 29.70 18.68 2.54
C ASP A 148 29.35 19.55 1.32
N PHE A 149 28.26 19.17 0.64
CA PHE A 149 27.79 19.87 -0.56
C PHE A 149 26.27 20.02 -0.54
N ARG A 150 25.78 21.24 -0.29
CA ARG A 150 24.34 21.55 -0.15
C ARG A 150 23.48 21.02 -1.31
N PRO A 151 23.87 21.14 -2.60
CA PRO A 151 23.09 20.55 -3.68
C PRO A 151 22.93 19.03 -3.57
N LEU A 152 23.94 18.30 -3.09
CA LEU A 152 23.83 16.86 -2.86
C LEU A 152 22.83 16.52 -1.73
N GLN A 153 22.77 17.36 -0.69
CA GLN A 153 21.79 17.23 0.39
C GLN A 153 20.37 17.45 -0.16
N LEU A 154 20.19 18.50 -0.97
CA LEU A 154 18.91 18.82 -1.60
C LEU A 154 18.47 17.77 -2.61
N ILE A 155 19.39 17.14 -3.35
CA ILE A 155 19.08 16.01 -4.25
C ILE A 155 18.48 14.85 -3.44
N LEU A 156 19.07 14.49 -2.31
CA LEU A 156 18.52 13.45 -1.44
C LEU A 156 17.14 13.85 -0.89
N ILE A 157 16.98 15.07 -0.38
CA ILE A 157 15.70 15.51 0.20
C ILE A 157 14.61 15.58 -0.88
N PHE A 158 14.94 16.08 -2.06
CA PHE A 158 14.02 16.09 -3.21
C PHE A 158 13.64 14.67 -3.63
N LEU A 159 14.60 13.74 -3.63
CA LEU A 159 14.32 12.32 -3.88
C LEU A 159 13.30 11.77 -2.88
N LEU A 160 13.39 12.13 -1.59
CA LEU A 160 12.43 11.70 -0.57
C LEU A 160 11.04 12.28 -0.81
N VAL A 161 10.94 13.57 -1.18
CA VAL A 161 9.66 14.20 -1.56
C VAL A 161 9.03 13.43 -2.72
N TRP A 162 9.79 13.22 -3.79
CA TRP A 162 9.32 12.50 -4.97
C TRP A 162 8.94 11.05 -4.65
N TYR A 163 9.76 10.37 -3.85
CA TYR A 163 9.52 9.00 -3.39
C TYR A 163 8.19 8.89 -2.66
N TYR A 164 7.98 9.68 -1.59
CA TYR A 164 6.76 9.56 -0.78
C TYR A 164 5.51 10.01 -1.54
N CYS A 165 5.58 11.06 -2.37
CA CYS A 165 4.47 11.43 -3.27
C CYS A 165 4.08 10.29 -4.22
N THR A 166 5.08 9.64 -4.83
CA THR A 166 4.85 8.52 -5.74
C THR A 166 4.31 7.30 -4.99
N LEU A 167 4.85 7.04 -3.79
CA LEU A 167 4.44 5.95 -2.93
C LEU A 167 2.95 6.06 -2.55
N THR A 168 2.49 7.24 -2.11
CA THR A 168 1.09 7.44 -1.71
C THR A 168 0.12 7.26 -2.88
N ILE A 169 0.52 7.66 -4.10
CA ILE A 169 -0.26 7.41 -5.32
C ILE A 169 -0.31 5.91 -5.62
N ARG A 170 0.84 5.23 -5.67
CA ARG A 170 0.92 3.79 -5.96
C ARG A 170 0.16 2.94 -4.94
N GLU A 171 0.27 3.25 -3.65
CA GLU A 171 -0.48 2.55 -2.59
C GLU A 171 -1.99 2.78 -2.67
N SER A 172 -2.41 3.96 -3.13
CA SER A 172 -3.82 4.25 -3.35
C SER A 172 -4.37 3.44 -4.52
N ILE A 173 -3.62 3.34 -5.62
CA ILE A 173 -3.94 2.46 -6.76
C ILE A 173 -3.99 1.00 -6.32
N LEU A 174 -3.03 0.53 -5.53
CA LEU A 174 -3.02 -0.82 -4.96
C LEU A 174 -4.24 -1.09 -4.08
N LYS A 175 -4.70 -0.11 -3.27
CA LYS A 175 -5.91 -0.29 -2.44
C LYS A 175 -7.14 -0.53 -3.29
N VAL A 176 -7.33 0.30 -4.33
CA VAL A 176 -8.45 0.15 -5.26
C VAL A 176 -8.39 -1.25 -5.88
N ASN A 177 -7.20 -1.71 -6.25
CA ASN A 177 -6.98 -3.01 -6.87
C ASN A 177 -6.91 -4.22 -5.91
N GLY A 178 -7.27 -4.04 -4.63
CA GLY A 178 -7.48 -5.13 -3.68
C GLY A 178 -6.34 -5.43 -2.71
N SER A 179 -5.31 -4.58 -2.65
CA SER A 179 -4.27 -4.67 -1.63
C SER A 179 -4.79 -4.23 -0.25
N ARG A 180 -4.48 -5.01 0.79
CA ARG A 180 -4.95 -4.79 2.18
C ARG A 180 -3.90 -4.06 3.02
N ILE A 181 -3.60 -2.83 2.63
CA ILE A 181 -2.66 -1.97 3.36
C ILE A 181 -3.37 -1.36 4.58
N LYS A 182 -2.84 -1.56 5.79
CA LYS A 182 -3.42 -0.99 7.03
C LYS A 182 -3.40 0.54 7.02
N GLY A 183 -4.35 1.13 7.74
CA GLY A 183 -4.54 2.58 7.81
C GLY A 183 -3.31 3.35 8.27
N TRP A 184 -2.68 2.93 9.40
CA TRP A 184 -1.49 3.59 9.93
C TRP A 184 -0.35 3.65 8.91
N TRP A 185 0.00 2.52 8.28
CA TRP A 185 1.09 2.48 7.31
C TRP A 185 0.85 3.37 6.10
N ARG A 186 -0.40 3.59 5.72
CA ARG A 186 -0.70 4.59 4.70
C ARG A 186 -0.57 6.01 5.23
N LEU A 187 -1.16 6.27 6.40
CA LEU A 187 -1.19 7.60 7.01
C LEU A 187 0.23 8.12 7.25
N HIS A 188 1.14 7.29 7.75
CA HIS A 188 2.51 7.72 7.99
C HIS A 188 3.25 8.07 6.69
N HIS A 189 3.00 7.38 5.56
CA HIS A 189 3.58 7.80 4.27
C HIS A 189 3.09 9.17 3.83
N PHE A 190 1.81 9.49 4.04
CA PHE A 190 1.28 10.85 3.80
C PHE A 190 1.95 11.90 4.68
N ILE A 191 2.17 11.58 5.96
CA ILE A 191 2.90 12.46 6.88
C ILE A 191 4.35 12.60 6.42
N SER A 192 5.00 11.51 5.98
CA SER A 192 6.37 11.53 5.44
C SER A 192 6.50 12.40 4.19
N THR A 193 5.47 12.48 3.33
CA THR A 193 5.44 13.46 2.22
C THR A 193 5.54 14.90 2.74
N VAL A 194 4.77 15.24 3.77
CA VAL A 194 4.80 16.57 4.39
C VAL A 194 6.15 16.83 5.06
N VAL A 195 6.68 15.86 5.80
CA VAL A 195 8.00 15.94 6.45
C VAL A 195 9.10 16.20 5.43
N ALA A 196 9.13 15.43 4.32
CA ALA A 196 10.09 15.63 3.25
C ALA A 196 9.95 17.01 2.60
N GLY A 197 8.72 17.50 2.42
CA GLY A 197 8.45 18.84 1.92
C GLY A 197 8.97 19.95 2.86
N ILE A 198 8.75 19.81 4.17
CA ILE A 198 9.26 20.75 5.17
C ILE A 198 10.80 20.74 5.22
N LEU A 199 11.43 19.56 5.14
CA LEU A 199 12.88 19.42 5.02
C LEU A 199 13.43 20.12 3.78
N LEU A 200 12.74 20.02 2.64
CA LEU A 200 13.16 20.64 1.38
C LEU A 200 13.20 22.17 1.46
N ILE A 201 12.23 22.76 2.17
CA ILE A 201 12.11 24.22 2.35
C ILE A 201 12.80 24.73 3.62
N TRP A 202 13.51 23.88 4.37
CA TRP A 202 14.28 24.32 5.53
C TRP A 202 15.49 25.15 5.02
N PRO A 203 15.58 26.45 5.38
CA PRO A 203 16.69 27.30 4.97
C PRO A 203 18.05 26.77 5.47
N GLN A 204 19.13 27.13 4.78
CA GLN A 204 20.46 26.83 5.26
C GLN A 204 20.80 27.81 6.41
N ASN A 205 20.71 27.32 7.64
CA ASN A 205 21.00 28.04 8.88
C ASN A 205 21.76 27.13 9.85
N GLN A 206 22.22 27.68 10.98
CA GLN A 206 23.00 26.89 11.93
C GLN A 206 22.28 25.64 12.47
N PRO A 207 20.97 25.67 12.80
CA PRO A 207 20.23 24.46 13.17
C PRO A 207 20.24 23.35 12.12
N TRP A 208 20.25 23.68 10.83
CA TRP A 208 20.40 22.68 9.77
C TRP A 208 21.79 22.03 9.80
N GLU A 209 22.85 22.84 9.97
CA GLU A 209 24.23 22.35 10.03
C GLU A 209 24.47 21.40 11.20
N GLU A 210 23.84 21.67 12.36
CA GLU A 210 23.88 20.77 13.52
C GLU A 210 23.06 19.49 13.30
N PHE A 211 21.93 19.58 12.60
CA PHE A 211 21.01 18.47 12.41
C PHE A 211 21.41 17.51 11.28
N ARG A 212 21.98 18.00 10.18
CA ARG A 212 22.09 17.26 8.90
C ARG A 212 22.73 15.89 9.02
N HIS A 213 23.80 15.73 9.80
CA HIS A 213 24.47 14.43 9.96
C HIS A 213 23.57 13.41 10.65
N THR A 214 22.81 13.84 11.66
CA THR A 214 21.81 12.99 12.33
C THR A 214 20.77 12.49 11.33
N PHE A 215 20.30 13.38 10.46
CA PHE A 215 19.36 13.02 9.40
C PHE A 215 19.96 12.05 8.37
N MET A 216 21.20 12.27 7.91
CA MET A 216 21.86 11.36 6.96
C MET A 216 22.07 9.97 7.55
N TRP A 217 22.51 9.88 8.81
CA TRP A 217 22.62 8.60 9.52
C TRP A 217 21.27 7.88 9.63
N PHE A 218 20.20 8.62 9.90
CA PHE A 218 18.85 8.07 9.94
C PHE A 218 18.40 7.52 8.59
N ILE A 219 18.62 8.26 7.49
CA ILE A 219 18.29 7.78 6.15
C ILE A 219 19.10 6.53 5.78
N ALA A 220 20.40 6.51 6.09
CA ALA A 220 21.22 5.33 5.87
C ALA A 220 20.71 4.13 6.68
N TYR A 221 20.39 4.34 7.95
CA TYR A 221 19.85 3.30 8.83
C TYR A 221 18.51 2.75 8.32
N ILE A 222 17.55 3.62 8.02
CA ILE A 222 16.20 3.18 7.62
C ILE A 222 16.24 2.48 6.26
N SER A 223 17.11 2.88 5.33
CA SER A 223 17.30 2.17 4.06
C SER A 223 17.77 0.72 4.26
N VAL A 224 18.66 0.48 5.22
CA VAL A 224 19.10 -0.89 5.56
C VAL A 224 17.93 -1.68 6.17
N VAL A 225 17.18 -1.09 7.10
CA VAL A 225 16.01 -1.73 7.71
C VAL A 225 14.95 -2.06 6.66
N GLN A 226 14.67 -1.15 5.72
CA GLN A 226 13.75 -1.37 4.60
C GLN A 226 14.19 -2.53 3.70
N TYR A 227 15.48 -2.66 3.42
CA TYR A 227 16.02 -3.81 2.68
C TYR A 227 15.80 -5.13 3.45
N MET A 228 16.12 -5.15 4.75
CA MET A 228 15.92 -6.35 5.59
C MET A 228 14.43 -6.73 5.67
N GLN A 229 13.55 -5.74 5.81
CA GLN A 229 12.10 -5.90 5.77
C GLN A 229 11.66 -6.53 4.46
N PHE A 230 12.10 -5.98 3.34
CA PHE A 230 11.73 -6.46 2.02
C PHE A 230 12.13 -7.92 1.81
N ARG A 231 13.39 -8.27 2.08
CA ARG A 231 13.92 -9.63 1.89
C ARG A 231 13.14 -10.65 2.70
N TYR A 232 12.87 -10.33 3.95
CA TYR A 232 12.11 -11.22 4.81
C TYR A 232 10.65 -11.37 4.36
N GLN A 233 9.97 -10.23 4.21
CA GLN A 233 8.52 -10.22 4.02
C GLN A 233 8.14 -10.82 2.68
N SER A 234 8.94 -10.60 1.64
CA SER A 234 8.76 -11.22 0.33
C SER A 234 8.81 -12.74 0.42
N GLY A 235 9.79 -13.31 1.15
CA GLY A 235 9.89 -14.76 1.35
C GLY A 235 8.72 -15.34 2.15
N VAL A 236 8.31 -14.66 3.23
CA VAL A 236 7.15 -15.11 4.03
C VAL A 236 5.85 -15.01 3.25
N LEU A 237 5.62 -13.91 2.52
CA LEU A 237 4.44 -13.73 1.70
C LEU A 237 4.38 -14.77 0.59
N TYR A 238 5.50 -15.11 -0.04
CA TYR A 238 5.55 -16.19 -1.02
C TYR A 238 5.06 -17.52 -0.42
N ARG A 239 5.63 -17.92 0.73
CA ARG A 239 5.22 -19.15 1.43
C ARG A 239 3.74 -19.13 1.84
N LEU A 240 3.26 -18.03 2.41
CA LEU A 240 1.87 -17.94 2.88
C LEU A 240 0.86 -17.95 1.71
N LYS A 241 1.22 -17.43 0.54
CA LYS A 241 0.40 -17.53 -0.67
C LYS A 241 0.36 -18.94 -1.22
N ALA A 242 1.52 -19.63 -1.28
CA ALA A 242 1.58 -21.03 -1.70
C ALA A 242 0.72 -21.95 -0.82
N LEU A 243 0.59 -21.61 0.47
CA LEU A 243 -0.27 -22.31 1.43
C LEU A 243 -1.74 -21.86 1.42
N GLY A 244 -2.14 -20.91 0.55
CA GLY A 244 -3.49 -20.32 0.54
C GLY A 244 -3.86 -19.50 1.78
N ALA A 245 -2.91 -19.27 2.70
CA ALA A 245 -3.14 -18.60 3.98
C ALA A 245 -3.15 -17.06 3.88
N ARG A 246 -2.81 -16.50 2.71
CA ARG A 246 -2.74 -15.05 2.45
C ARG A 246 -3.23 -14.69 1.07
N HIS A 247 -3.70 -13.44 0.93
CA HIS A 247 -4.20 -12.92 -0.32
C HIS A 247 -3.05 -12.52 -1.25
N ASN A 248 -3.18 -12.78 -2.55
CA ASN A 248 -2.08 -12.56 -3.50
C ASN A 248 -1.68 -11.07 -3.65
N MET A 249 -2.59 -10.15 -3.36
CA MET A 249 -2.37 -8.69 -3.36
C MET A 249 -1.71 -8.14 -2.07
N ASP A 250 -1.38 -8.97 -1.08
CA ASP A 250 -0.67 -8.51 0.12
C ASP A 250 0.79 -8.15 -0.24
N ILE A 251 1.21 -6.96 0.19
CA ILE A 251 2.52 -6.33 -0.06
C ILE A 251 3.40 -6.35 1.19
N THR A 252 4.69 -6.08 1.01
CA THR A 252 5.60 -5.78 2.12
C THR A 252 5.29 -4.39 2.69
N ILE A 253 5.52 -4.22 3.99
CA ILE A 253 5.16 -3.05 4.81
C ILE A 253 6.36 -2.56 5.60
N GLU A 254 6.36 -1.28 5.98
CA GLU A 254 7.45 -0.66 6.75
C GLU A 254 7.39 -0.92 8.27
N GLY A 255 6.56 -1.86 8.73
CA GLY A 255 6.65 -2.32 10.12
C GLY A 255 6.07 -3.70 10.36
N PHE A 256 5.56 -3.93 11.56
CA PHE A 256 5.24 -5.28 12.02
C PHE A 256 3.78 -5.69 11.78
N HIS A 257 3.56 -6.94 11.39
CA HIS A 257 2.24 -7.57 11.35
C HIS A 257 2.25 -8.94 11.99
N SER A 258 1.06 -9.35 12.46
CA SER A 258 0.86 -10.58 13.22
C SER A 258 1.26 -11.85 12.45
N TRP A 259 1.17 -11.84 11.12
CA TRP A 259 1.58 -12.97 10.27
C TRP A 259 3.09 -13.12 10.10
N MET A 260 3.88 -12.11 10.48
CA MET A 260 5.34 -12.11 10.39
C MET A 260 5.99 -12.81 11.61
N TRP A 261 5.19 -13.33 12.55
CA TRP A 261 5.70 -13.88 13.80
C TRP A 261 6.63 -15.10 13.66
N ARG A 262 6.44 -15.94 12.63
CA ARG A 262 7.36 -17.08 12.36
C ARG A 262 8.60 -16.58 11.61
N GLY A 263 9.53 -16.00 12.36
CA GLY A 263 10.86 -15.62 11.89
C GLY A 263 11.18 -14.13 11.90
N LEU A 264 10.24 -13.23 12.23
CA LEU A 264 10.54 -11.79 12.30
C LEU A 264 10.93 -11.29 13.70
N SER A 265 11.10 -12.19 14.68
CA SER A 265 11.71 -11.81 15.95
C SER A 265 13.08 -11.17 15.76
N TYR A 266 13.86 -11.61 14.76
CA TYR A 266 15.18 -11.02 14.49
C TYR A 266 15.10 -9.60 13.94
N LEU A 267 14.01 -9.21 13.25
CA LEU A 267 13.88 -7.86 12.69
C LEU A 267 13.39 -6.86 13.74
N LEU A 268 12.66 -7.32 14.75
CA LEU A 268 12.09 -6.43 15.78
C LEU A 268 13.13 -5.51 16.42
N PRO A 269 14.35 -5.96 16.81
CA PRO A 269 15.39 -5.06 17.30
C PRO A 269 15.73 -3.92 16.33
N PHE A 270 15.82 -4.19 15.03
CA PHE A 270 16.12 -3.18 14.01
C PHE A 270 14.93 -2.23 13.78
N LEU A 271 13.69 -2.72 13.88
CA LEU A 271 12.51 -1.87 13.81
C LEU A 271 12.41 -0.93 15.01
N PHE A 272 12.55 -1.48 16.22
CA PHE A 272 12.55 -0.68 17.43
C PHE A 272 13.75 0.28 17.48
N GLY A 273 14.92 -0.12 17.00
CA GLY A 273 16.06 0.78 16.82
C GLY A 273 15.71 1.97 15.92
N GLY A 274 15.01 1.72 14.81
CA GLY A 274 14.50 2.78 13.94
C GLY A 274 13.49 3.69 14.62
N TYR A 275 12.58 3.15 15.43
CA TYR A 275 11.59 3.94 16.16
C TYR A 275 12.24 4.79 17.27
N VAL A 276 13.22 4.23 17.98
CA VAL A 276 14.04 4.98 18.94
C VAL A 276 14.82 6.08 18.24
N PHE A 277 15.38 5.82 17.05
CA PHE A 277 16.07 6.85 16.27
C PHE A 277 15.10 7.96 15.81
N GLN A 278 13.86 7.62 15.42
CA GLN A 278 12.82 8.62 15.14
C GLN A 278 12.52 9.51 16.36
N LEU A 279 12.41 8.93 17.56
CA LEU A 279 12.21 9.68 18.80
C LEU A 279 13.44 10.53 19.17
N TYR A 280 14.65 10.02 18.93
CA TYR A 280 15.89 10.78 19.10
C TYR A 280 15.93 11.99 18.16
N ILE A 281 15.55 11.83 16.88
CA ILE A 281 15.42 12.96 15.94
C ILE A 281 14.41 13.98 16.46
N ALA A 282 13.24 13.53 16.93
CA ALA A 282 12.23 14.41 17.47
C ALA A 282 12.75 15.24 18.66
N TYR A 283 13.49 14.59 19.57
CA TYR A 283 14.14 15.20 20.73
C TYR A 283 15.22 16.21 20.31
N THR A 284 16.12 15.83 19.40
CA THR A 284 17.18 16.72 18.87
C THR A 284 16.57 17.96 18.23
N LEU A 285 15.54 17.79 17.38
CA LEU A 285 14.83 18.90 16.76
C LEU A 285 14.05 19.75 17.77
N TYR A 286 13.51 19.14 18.83
CA TYR A 286 12.86 19.90 19.91
C TYR A 286 13.86 20.84 20.59
N HIS A 287 15.06 20.36 20.91
CA HIS A 287 16.11 21.22 21.46
C HIS A 287 16.58 22.29 20.47
N LEU A 288 16.81 21.91 19.20
CA LEU A 288 17.18 22.86 18.15
C LEU A 288 16.10 23.91 17.87
N SER A 289 14.83 23.63 18.20
CA SER A 289 13.75 24.61 18.01
C SER A 289 13.87 25.84 18.91
N TYR A 290 14.69 25.78 19.96
CA TYR A 290 15.02 26.91 20.84
C TYR A 290 16.28 27.67 20.40
N HIS A 291 16.98 27.24 19.35
CA HIS A 291 18.14 27.95 18.83
C HIS A 291 17.73 29.33 18.29
N PRO A 292 18.54 30.40 18.45
CA PRO A 292 18.18 31.75 18.00
C PRO A 292 17.83 31.86 16.51
N GLU A 293 18.48 31.05 15.67
CA GLU A 293 18.23 30.97 14.22
C GLU A 293 17.17 29.93 13.82
N ALA A 294 16.52 29.28 14.79
CA ALA A 294 15.52 28.26 14.50
C ALA A 294 14.29 28.87 13.83
N THR A 295 13.88 28.25 12.72
CA THR A 295 12.65 28.59 12.02
C THR A 295 11.54 27.59 12.36
N TRP A 296 10.30 27.90 11.98
CA TRP A 296 9.13 27.06 12.31
C TRP A 296 9.24 25.61 11.79
N GLN A 297 10.02 25.39 10.71
CA GLN A 297 10.30 24.07 10.15
C GLN A 297 10.86 23.11 11.21
N VAL A 298 11.74 23.59 12.09
CA VAL A 298 12.41 22.77 13.12
C VAL A 298 11.38 22.19 14.10
N ALA A 299 10.50 23.05 14.64
CA ALA A 299 9.43 22.64 15.54
C ALA A 299 8.41 21.73 14.85
N ALA A 300 8.04 22.04 13.60
CA ALA A 300 7.11 21.22 12.83
C ALA A 300 7.67 19.81 12.54
N LEU A 301 8.97 19.71 12.23
CA LEU A 301 9.65 18.44 12.04
C LEU A 301 9.78 17.67 13.34
N SER A 302 10.11 18.32 14.45
CA SER A 302 10.15 17.69 15.78
C SER A 302 8.82 17.00 16.10
N MET A 303 7.70 17.72 15.99
CA MET A 303 6.36 17.18 16.24
C MET A 303 6.01 16.05 15.27
N SER A 304 6.38 16.17 13.99
CA SER A 304 6.09 15.15 12.98
C SER A 304 6.86 13.85 13.23
N PHE A 305 8.16 13.94 13.53
CA PHE A 305 8.97 12.76 13.89
C PHE A 305 8.51 12.13 15.20
N LEU A 306 8.06 12.92 16.18
CA LEU A 306 7.47 12.42 17.42
C LEU A 306 6.21 11.59 17.14
N LEU A 307 5.30 12.14 16.33
CA LEU A 307 4.05 11.46 15.98
C LEU A 307 4.31 10.16 15.20
N ILE A 308 5.23 10.18 14.24
CA ILE A 308 5.62 8.97 13.49
C ILE A 308 6.25 7.94 14.43
N GLY A 309 7.21 8.34 15.27
CA GLY A 309 7.91 7.46 16.20
C GLY A 309 6.97 6.79 17.21
N ILE A 310 6.08 7.56 17.83
CA ILE A 310 5.06 7.04 18.75
C ILE A 310 4.09 6.10 18.01
N GLY A 311 3.54 6.52 16.87
CA GLY A 311 2.55 5.71 16.17
C GLY A 311 3.11 4.40 15.61
N ASN A 312 4.36 4.40 15.16
CA ASN A 312 5.09 3.19 14.75
C ASN A 312 5.32 2.24 15.93
N THR A 313 5.72 2.79 17.07
CA THR A 313 5.93 2.05 18.33
C THR A 313 4.63 1.41 18.79
N VAL A 314 3.56 2.20 18.94
CA VAL A 314 2.24 1.74 19.39
C VAL A 314 1.67 0.69 18.45
N THR A 315 1.72 0.93 17.13
CA THR A 315 1.19 -0.03 16.14
C THR A 315 1.92 -1.37 16.19
N THR A 316 3.24 -1.36 16.40
CA THR A 316 4.03 -2.57 16.55
C THR A 316 3.74 -3.25 17.89
N MET A 317 3.67 -2.50 18.97
CA MET A 317 3.36 -3.01 20.31
C MET A 317 1.96 -3.61 20.41
N ILE A 318 0.94 -3.11 19.70
CA ILE A 318 -0.41 -3.72 19.71
C ILE A 318 -0.41 -5.12 19.08
N VAL A 319 0.44 -5.34 18.08
CA VAL A 319 0.47 -6.60 17.31
C VAL A 319 1.16 -7.73 18.10
N VAL A 320 2.06 -7.40 19.03
CA VAL A 320 2.85 -8.38 19.80
C VAL A 320 1.97 -9.17 20.80
N PRO A 321 1.16 -8.54 21.69
CA PRO A 321 0.29 -9.22 22.65
C PRO A 321 -0.82 -10.04 21.98
N GLN A 322 -1.42 -9.53 20.90
CA GLN A 322 -2.46 -10.25 20.15
C GLN A 322 -1.98 -11.63 19.69
N LYS A 323 -0.71 -11.75 19.32
CA LYS A 323 -0.13 -13.04 18.92
C LYS A 323 0.31 -13.92 20.07
N LEU A 324 0.74 -13.36 21.20
CA LEU A 324 1.01 -14.14 22.42
C LEU A 324 -0.29 -14.80 22.91
N SER A 325 -1.39 -14.03 22.96
CA SER A 325 -2.71 -14.53 23.31
C SER A 325 -3.23 -15.59 22.33
N GLU A 326 -3.08 -15.41 21.01
CA GLU A 326 -3.49 -16.43 20.02
C GLU A 326 -2.67 -17.73 20.15
N LYS A 327 -1.37 -17.63 20.48
CA LYS A 327 -0.50 -18.80 20.67
C LYS A 327 -0.90 -19.57 21.93
N GLU A 328 -1.22 -18.87 23.01
CA GLU A 328 -1.74 -19.46 24.24
C GLU A 328 -3.10 -20.14 24.02
N GLN A 329 -4.00 -19.52 23.26
CA GLN A 329 -5.30 -20.12 22.92
C GLN A 329 -5.14 -21.40 22.10
N LYS A 330 -4.31 -21.39 21.05
CA LYS A 330 -4.01 -22.60 20.27
C LYS A 330 -3.35 -23.70 21.10
N TRP A 331 -2.43 -23.34 21.99
CA TRP A 331 -1.82 -24.31 22.90
C TRP A 331 -2.85 -24.93 23.86
N ARG A 332 -3.76 -24.12 24.42
CA ARG A 332 -4.85 -24.62 25.26
C ARG A 332 -5.79 -25.54 24.48
N GLN A 333 -6.13 -25.18 23.25
CA GLN A 333 -7.03 -25.94 22.38
C GLN A 333 -6.44 -27.31 22.00
N ASN A 334 -5.18 -27.34 21.56
CA ASN A 334 -4.47 -28.58 21.26
C ASN A 334 -4.30 -29.48 22.51
N LYS A 335 -4.15 -28.89 23.70
CA LYS A 335 -4.05 -29.64 24.97
C LYS A 335 -5.40 -30.23 25.41
N VAL A 336 -6.51 -29.64 24.99
CA VAL A 336 -7.86 -30.19 25.21
C VAL A 336 -8.13 -31.33 24.23
N GLU A 337 -7.76 -31.17 22.96
CA GLU A 337 -7.88 -32.22 21.92
C GLU A 337 -7.04 -33.46 22.27
N GLN A 338 -5.80 -33.29 22.73
CA GLN A 338 -4.94 -34.40 23.20
C GLN A 338 -5.40 -35.10 24.49
N LYS A 339 -6.37 -34.53 25.22
CA LYS A 339 -6.98 -35.17 26.40
C LYS A 339 -8.31 -35.83 26.09
N ALA A 340 -8.84 -35.62 24.89
CA ALA A 340 -10.10 -36.19 24.42
C ALA A 340 -9.88 -37.45 23.54
N GLU A 341 -8.66 -37.67 23.06
CA GLU A 341 -8.11 -38.95 22.61
C GLU A 341 -7.57 -39.75 23.80
#